data_AF-A0A353RF37-F1
#
_entry.id   AF-A0A353RF37-F1
#
_cell.length_a   1.000
_cell.length_b   1.000
_cell.length_c   1.000
_cell.angle_alpha   90.00
_cell.angle_beta   90.00
_cell.angle_gamma   90.00
#
_symmetry.space_group_name_H-M   'P 1'
#
loop_
_entity.id
_entity.type
_entity.pdbx_description
1 polymer ?
#
loop_
_entity_poly.entity_id
_entity_poly.type
_entity_poly.pdbx_seq_one_letter_code
_entity_poly.pdbx_strand_id
1 'polypeptide(L)'
;MADHPIEGMMDTTLEKIKQMVDVNSVIGDPIVTPDGITIIPISKVNYGFASGGSDLPVKTQPEKEFFGGGTGAGVTITPIAFLTISGGSVKLLRVDPGNSS
;
A
#
# COMPACT_ATOMS: atom_id res chain seq x y z
N MET A 1 -11.46 -11.55 28.28
CA MET A 1 -10.08 -12.00 28.01
C MET A 1 -9.32 -10.75 27.66
N ALA A 2 -8.16 -10.51 28.27
CA ALA A 2 -7.35 -9.35 27.92
C ALA A 2 -6.58 -9.73 26.65
N ASP A 3 -6.95 -9.13 25.52
CA ASP A 3 -6.32 -9.37 24.23
C ASP A 3 -4.84 -9.00 24.32
N HIS A 4 -3.97 -9.83 23.74
CA HIS A 4 -2.52 -9.64 23.85
C HIS A 4 -2.12 -8.34 23.14
N PRO A 5 -1.17 -7.53 23.65
CA PRO A 5 -0.83 -6.24 23.04
C PRO A 5 -0.44 -6.31 21.55
N ILE A 6 0.09 -7.46 21.11
CA ILE A 6 0.41 -7.71 19.70
C ILE A 6 -0.82 -7.76 18.79
N GLU A 7 -1.97 -8.19 19.32
CA GLU A 7 -3.23 -8.30 18.57
C GLU A 7 -3.73 -6.91 18.19
N GLY A 8 -3.76 -5.98 19.14
CA GLY A 8 -4.08 -4.57 18.86
C GLY A 8 -3.11 -3.90 17.87
N MET A 9 -1.83 -4.27 17.91
CA MET A 9 -0.85 -3.79 16.92
C MET A 9 -1.09 -4.37 15.53
N MET A 10 -1.42 -5.67 15.43
CA MET A 10 -1.76 -6.33 14.16
C MET A 10 -3.05 -5.75 13.57
N ASP A 11 -4.09 -5.56 14.37
CA ASP A 11 -5.34 -4.96 13.95
C ASP A 11 -5.15 -3.54 13.43
N THR A 12 -4.45 -2.69 14.20
CA THR A 12 -4.12 -1.32 13.77
C THR A 12 -3.33 -1.31 12.47
N THR A 13 -2.37 -2.25 12.33
CA THR A 13 -1.58 -2.38 11.10
C THR A 13 -2.48 -2.72 9.93
N LEU A 14 -3.30 -3.77 10.02
CA LEU A 14 -4.23 -4.21 8.98
C LEU A 14 -5.25 -3.13 8.58
N GLU A 15 -5.76 -2.37 9.55
CA GLU A 15 -6.63 -1.23 9.28
C GLU A 15 -5.92 -0.14 8.48
N LYS A 16 -4.67 0.18 8.83
CA LYS A 16 -3.85 1.12 8.07
C LYS A 16 -3.51 0.62 6.67
N ILE A 17 -3.33 -0.69 6.47
CA ILE A 17 -3.22 -1.28 5.11
C ILE A 17 -4.46 -0.97 4.31
N LYS A 18 -5.65 -1.28 4.84
CA LYS A 18 -6.92 -1.06 4.14
C LYS A 18 -7.13 0.41 3.77
N GLN A 19 -6.72 1.34 4.64
CA GLN A 19 -6.74 2.78 4.35
C GLN A 19 -5.74 3.19 3.25
N MET A 20 -4.62 2.49 3.11
CA MET A 20 -3.62 2.76 2.06
C MET A 20 -3.92 2.07 0.73
N VAL A 21 -4.66 0.96 0.74
CA VAL A 21 -5.18 0.29 -0.47
C VAL A 21 -6.43 1.05 -0.95
N ASP A 22 -6.25 2.32 -1.30
CA ASP A 22 -7.26 3.02 -2.09
C ASP A 22 -7.14 2.51 -3.54
N VAL A 23 -8.25 2.07 -4.13
CA VAL A 23 -8.31 1.55 -5.50
C VAL A 23 -7.85 2.61 -6.51
N ASN A 24 -8.01 3.90 -6.16
CA ASN A 24 -7.52 5.05 -6.91
C ASN A 24 -5.98 5.07 -7.05
N SER A 25 -5.25 4.33 -6.23
CA SER A 25 -3.79 4.18 -6.34
C SER A 25 -3.38 3.32 -7.54
N VAL A 26 -4.27 2.42 -7.99
CA VAL A 26 -4.01 1.45 -9.06
C VAL A 26 -4.45 2.00 -10.41
N ILE A 27 -5.61 2.66 -10.44
CA ILE A 27 -6.15 3.35 -11.61
C ILE A 27 -6.30 4.82 -11.23
N GLY A 28 -5.46 5.67 -11.81
CA GLY A 28 -5.51 7.11 -11.55
C GLY A 28 -6.71 7.78 -12.21
N ASP A 29 -6.98 9.02 -11.81
CA ASP A 29 -8.08 9.79 -12.35
C ASP A 29 -7.94 10.02 -13.88
N PRO A 30 -9.05 9.98 -14.64
CA PRO A 30 -9.02 10.30 -16.06
C PRO A 30 -8.59 11.74 -16.31
N ILE A 31 -7.56 11.90 -17.14
CA ILE A 31 -7.08 13.20 -17.64
C ILE A 31 -7.67 13.40 -19.04
N VAL A 32 -8.54 14.40 -19.19
CA VAL A 32 -9.17 14.72 -20.48
C VAL A 32 -8.45 15.88 -21.13
N THR A 33 -7.93 15.69 -22.34
CA THR A 33 -7.31 16.76 -23.13
C THR A 33 -8.38 17.61 -23.84
N PRO A 34 -8.09 18.87 -24.19
CA PRO A 34 -9.01 19.73 -24.97
C PRO A 34 -9.48 19.10 -26.29
N ASP A 35 -8.68 18.18 -26.83
CA ASP A 35 -8.92 17.49 -28.10
C ASP A 35 -9.84 16.26 -27.94
N GLY A 36 -10.35 16.01 -26.73
CA GLY A 36 -11.26 14.91 -26.42
C GLY A 36 -10.57 13.57 -26.16
N ILE A 37 -9.25 13.56 -25.97
CA ILE A 37 -8.50 12.34 -25.63
C ILE A 37 -8.58 12.15 -24.11
N THR A 38 -8.99 10.97 -23.66
CA THR A 38 -8.95 10.59 -22.25
C THR A 38 -7.73 9.72 -21.97
N ILE A 39 -6.95 10.08 -20.96
CA ILE A 39 -5.76 9.35 -20.53
C ILE A 39 -6.00 8.86 -19.10
N ILE A 40 -5.90 7.55 -18.88
CA ILE A 40 -6.07 6.94 -17.56
C ILE A 40 -4.73 6.33 -17.14
N PRO A 41 -4.03 6.89 -16.13
CA PRO A 41 -2.80 6.33 -15.60
C PRO A 41 -3.04 5.00 -14.91
N ILE A 42 -2.18 4.01 -15.14
CA ILE A 42 -2.24 2.70 -14.50
C ILE A 42 -0.91 2.47 -13.78
N SER A 43 -0.99 2.22 -12.48
CA SER A 43 0.15 1.97 -11.61
C SER A 43 0.03 0.61 -10.93
N LYS A 44 1.16 -0.09 -10.80
CA LYS A 44 1.30 -1.22 -9.90
C LYS A 44 1.64 -0.70 -8.52
N VAL A 45 0.85 -1.07 -7.52
CA VAL A 45 1.14 -0.74 -6.13
C VAL A 45 1.52 -1.99 -5.36
N ASN A 46 2.69 -1.97 -4.73
CA ASN A 46 3.15 -3.00 -3.82
C ASN A 46 3.08 -2.46 -2.39
N TYR A 47 2.45 -3.23 -1.51
CA TYR A 47 2.43 -2.94 -0.09
C TYR A 47 3.16 -4.06 0.65
N GLY A 48 4.04 -3.69 1.58
CA GLY A 48 4.76 -4.62 2.43
C GLY A 48 4.62 -4.21 3.88
N PHE A 49 4.30 -5.16 4.75
CA PHE A 49 4.14 -4.93 6.17
C PHE A 49 4.86 -6.04 6.93
N ALA A 50 5.48 -5.65 8.03
CA ALA A 50 6.12 -6.57 8.95
C ALA A 50 5.80 -6.15 10.37
N SER A 51 5.42 -7.10 11.22
CA SER A 51 5.15 -6.88 12.63
C SER A 51 5.76 -8.01 13.44
N GLY A 52 6.25 -7.69 14.62
CA GLY A 52 6.76 -8.70 15.55
C GLY A 52 6.91 -8.13 16.94
N GLY A 53 6.92 -9.02 17.93
CA GLY A 53 7.14 -8.66 19.31
C GLY A 53 7.31 -9.90 20.16
N SER A 54 7.78 -9.69 21.38
CA SER A 54 8.02 -10.74 22.35
C SER A 54 7.78 -10.22 23.75
N ASP A 55 7.37 -11.11 24.63
CA ASP A 55 7.32 -10.82 26.05
C ASP A 55 8.74 -10.75 26.63
N LEU A 56 8.94 -9.74 27.48
CA LEU A 56 10.20 -9.43 28.14
C LEU A 56 10.11 -9.87 29.60
N PRO A 57 10.83 -10.93 30.02
CA PRO A 57 10.82 -11.37 31.40
C PRO A 57 11.57 -10.37 32.29
N VAL A 58 10.87 -9.72 33.22
CA VAL A 58 11.46 -8.78 34.19
C VAL A 58 11.56 -9.45 35.57
N LYS A 59 12.79 -9.55 36.09
CA LYS A 59 13.08 -10.23 37.36
C LYS A 59 12.57 -9.50 38.61
N THR A 60 12.31 -8.20 38.52
CA THR A 60 11.96 -7.33 39.65
C THR A 60 10.45 -7.19 39.90
N GLN A 61 9.59 -7.53 38.94
CA GLN A 61 8.13 -7.53 39.06
C GLN A 61 7.54 -8.71 38.26
N PRO A 62 7.53 -9.93 38.83
CA PRO A 62 7.06 -11.14 38.13
C PRO A 62 5.56 -11.16 37.82
N GLU A 63 4.76 -10.31 38.48
CA GLU A 63 3.31 -10.20 38.23
C GLU A 63 2.96 -9.25 37.06
N LYS A 64 3.96 -8.58 36.48
CA LYS A 64 3.74 -7.60 35.41
C LYS A 64 4.36 -8.13 34.11
N GLU A 65 3.50 -8.49 33.17
CA GLU A 65 3.90 -8.88 31.82
C GLU A 65 4.33 -7.63 31.04
N PHE A 66 5.56 -7.64 30.53
CA PHE A 66 6.09 -6.57 29.69
C PHE A 66 6.16 -7.08 28.26
N PHE A 67 5.51 -6.37 27.34
CA PHE A 67 5.57 -6.69 25.92
C PHE A 67 6.44 -5.66 25.19
N GLY A 68 7.38 -6.14 24.38
CA GLY A 68 8.15 -5.32 23.44
C GLY A 68 7.83 -5.72 22.01
N GLY A 69 7.35 -4.78 21.20
CA GLY A 69 7.00 -5.06 19.82
C GLY A 69 7.22 -3.87 18.90
N GLY A 70 7.24 -4.14 17.60
CA GLY A 70 7.42 -3.15 16.55
C GLY A 70 6.74 -3.58 15.25
N THR A 71 6.37 -2.59 14.46
CA THR A 71 5.77 -2.78 13.13
C THR A 71 6.44 -1.84 12.13
N GLY A 72 6.54 -2.28 10.87
CA GLY A 72 7.01 -1.49 9.75
C GLY A 72 6.12 -1.69 8.54
N ALA A 73 5.97 -0.64 7.74
CA ALA A 73 5.19 -0.64 6.50
C ALA A 73 5.97 0.05 5.40
N GLY A 74 5.82 -0.43 4.16
CA GLY A 74 6.38 0.17 2.97
C GLY A 74 5.39 0.10 1.82
N VAL A 75 5.33 1.17 1.04
CA VAL A 75 4.51 1.24 -0.18
C VAL A 75 5.40 1.62 -1.35
N THR A 76 5.25 0.92 -2.47
CA THR A 76 5.93 1.25 -3.72
C THR A 76 4.88 1.37 -4.82
N ILE A 77 4.84 2.54 -5.46
CA ILE A 77 3.98 2.79 -6.61
C ILE A 77 4.87 2.83 -7.85
N THR A 78 4.58 1.99 -8.82
CA THR A 78 5.31 1.90 -10.09
C THR A 78 4.34 2.16 -11.24
N PRO A 79 4.46 3.27 -11.99
CA PRO A 79 3.69 3.47 -13.21
C PRO A 79 3.99 2.36 -14.21
N ILE A 80 2.96 1.68 -14.72
CA ILE A 80 3.15 0.57 -15.67
C ILE A 80 2.53 0.85 -17.03
N ALA A 81 1.51 1.70 -17.11
CA ALA A 81 0.86 2.02 -18.38
C ALA A 81 0.00 3.28 -18.31
N PHE A 82 -0.41 3.74 -19.49
CA PHE A 82 -1.49 4.70 -19.70
C PHE A 82 -2.52 4.08 -20.64
N LEU A 83 -3.79 4.10 -20.28
CA LEU A 83 -4.89 3.78 -21.18
C LEU A 83 -5.35 5.05 -21.87
N THR A 84 -5.27 5.11 -23.19
CA THR A 84 -5.74 6.25 -23.97
C THR A 84 -7.03 5.88 -24.71
N ILE A 85 -7.99 6.80 -24.67
CA ILE A 85 -9.26 6.69 -25.37
C ILE A 85 -9.37 7.92 -26.27
N SER A 86 -9.46 7.70 -27.58
CA SER A 86 -9.61 8.76 -28.57
C SER A 86 -10.51 8.29 -29.70
N GLY A 87 -11.57 9.05 -30.01
CA GLY A 87 -12.47 8.73 -31.12
C GLY A 87 -13.09 7.33 -31.05
N GLY A 88 -13.37 6.81 -29.85
CA GLY A 88 -13.89 5.45 -29.63
C GLY A 88 -12.85 4.33 -29.71
N SER A 89 -11.60 4.64 -30.04
CA SER A 89 -10.48 3.70 -30.01
C SER A 89 -9.80 3.69 -28.64
N VAL A 90 -9.55 2.50 -28.10
CA VAL A 90 -8.84 2.30 -26.82
C VAL A 90 -7.45 1.73 -27.10
N LYS A 91 -6.41 2.34 -26.52
CA LYS A 91 -5.02 1.89 -26.66
C LYS A 91 -4.33 1.87 -25.29
N LEU A 92 -3.57 0.81 -25.03
CA LEU A 92 -2.72 0.71 -23.84
C LEU A 92 -1.28 1.07 -24.22
N LEU A 93 -0.73 2.10 -23.60
CA LEU A 93 0.68 2.49 -23.72
C LEU A 93 1.41 1.99 -22.48
N ARG A 94 2.28 0.98 -22.62
CA ARG A 94 3.06 0.49 -21.49
C ARG A 94 4.28 1.37 -21.24
N VAL A 95 4.57 1.61 -19.97
CA VAL A 95 5.81 2.26 -19.52
C VAL A 95 6.83 1.15 -19.35
N ASP A 96 7.93 1.22 -20.11
CA ASP A 96 9.03 0.27 -19.99
C ASP A 96 10.04 0.81 -18.96
N PRO A 97 10.26 0.13 -17.82
CA PRO A 97 11.19 0.61 -16.79
C PRO A 97 12.66 0.65 -17.25
N GLY A 98 12.98 0.17 -18.45
CA GLY A 98 14.33 0.13 -19.01
C GLY A 98 14.64 1.12 -20.14
N ASN A 99 13.70 1.97 -20.56
CA ASN A 99 13.93 2.93 -21.66
C ASN A 99 14.23 4.34 -21.14
N SER A 100 15.25 4.47 -20.29
CA SER A 100 16.00 5.73 -20.17
C SER A 100 17.08 5.69 -21.26
N SER A 101 16.85 6.44 -22.34
CA SER A 101 17.89 6.72 -23.34
C SER A 101 19.09 7.41 -22.71
#